data_AF-A0AAD9XVL1-F1
#
_entry.id   AF-A0AAD9XVL1-F1
#
_cell.length_a   1.000
_cell.length_b   1.000
_cell.length_c   1.000
_cell.angle_alpha   90.00
_cell.angle_beta   90.00
_cell.angle_gamma   90.00
#
_symmetry.space_group_name_H-M   'P 1'
#
loop_
_entity.id
_entity.type
_entity.pdbx_description
1 polymer ?
#
loop_
_entity_poly.entity_id
_entity_poly.type
_entity_poly.pdbx_seq_one_letter_code
_entity_poly.pdbx_strand_id
1 'polypeptide(L)'
;MDLSDVSIETDQIREWRSIVTLIVFFLANIVVLFPFHIPVYIPVRLWHAVLDSLSTLRVIPPREKDSHHGRRDGGASQFVRKRFPMNSVTAPLIADLFLLAILAIGRDEVKAGTLGDNGIFPLDIMVFFITLAYIAISIDASGLIRYLALKVLQWGGKVGHRLFFYLYAFFFGLGTFIGNDPIILSGTAFLAYMTRVSNNIKHPRAWIFTQFSIANIASAILVSSNPTNLVLAGAFNVKFIEYTANMVVPVVVTAIVLFPFLLYIVFANEGLIPVSIKMRELPAEAKLKPAVNPNIPNARGTADEDEETHTNDDQGQLLSLVEIMNPFLDKGGAAFGAIIMSVTLITVLAINAASVKTKNDEHFQVFWVTLPAAFVMLYHL
;
A
#
# COMPACT_ATOMS: atom_id res chain seq x y z
N MET A 1 19.22 -8.96 -35.90
CA MET A 1 18.03 -9.51 -35.22
C MET A 1 16.97 -9.62 -36.29
N ASP A 2 16.79 -10.83 -36.81
CA ASP A 2 15.83 -11.11 -37.88
C ASP A 2 14.42 -10.83 -37.37
N LEU A 3 13.70 -9.95 -38.07
CA LEU A 3 12.31 -9.58 -37.78
C LEU A 3 11.30 -10.62 -38.31
N SER A 4 11.74 -11.85 -38.58
CA SER A 4 10.94 -12.88 -39.23
C SER A 4 10.24 -13.86 -38.27
N ASP A 5 10.45 -13.77 -36.96
CA ASP A 5 9.90 -14.72 -35.99
C ASP A 5 8.73 -14.21 -35.13
N VAL A 6 8.21 -13.00 -35.39
CA VAL A 6 6.91 -12.62 -34.83
C VAL A 6 5.82 -13.13 -35.77
N SER A 7 5.40 -14.36 -35.55
CA SER A 7 4.30 -15.00 -36.29
C SER A 7 2.99 -14.23 -36.04
N ILE A 8 2.56 -13.44 -37.03
CA ILE A 8 1.28 -12.70 -37.03
C ILE A 8 0.13 -13.60 -37.56
N GLU A 9 0.26 -14.92 -37.43
CA GLU A 9 -0.73 -15.87 -37.91
C GLU A 9 -1.95 -15.86 -36.98
N THR A 10 -3.05 -15.32 -37.50
CA THR A 10 -4.35 -15.24 -36.80
C THR A 10 -4.95 -16.62 -36.48
N ASP A 11 -4.36 -17.70 -37.01
CA ASP A 11 -4.78 -19.08 -36.76
C ASP A 11 -4.40 -19.60 -35.35
N GLN A 12 -3.38 -19.02 -34.68
CA GLN A 12 -3.10 -19.33 -33.26
C GLN A 12 -4.18 -18.78 -32.30
N ILE A 13 -4.96 -17.79 -32.73
CA ILE A 13 -6.10 -17.23 -31.96
C ILE A 13 -7.31 -18.18 -32.00
N ARG A 14 -7.33 -19.16 -32.91
CA ARG A 14 -8.39 -20.17 -33.02
C ARG A 14 -8.20 -21.38 -32.12
N GLU A 15 -7.09 -21.47 -31.38
CA GLU A 15 -6.91 -22.53 -30.40
C GLU A 15 -7.81 -22.30 -29.19
N TRP A 16 -8.64 -23.30 -28.87
CA TRP A 16 -9.55 -23.27 -27.72
C TRP A 16 -8.84 -22.91 -26.40
N ARG A 17 -7.55 -23.22 -26.28
CA ARG A 17 -6.69 -22.90 -25.14
C ARG A 17 -6.56 -21.39 -24.95
N SER A 18 -6.23 -20.65 -25.99
CA SER A 18 -6.10 -19.18 -25.98
C SER A 18 -7.41 -18.49 -25.60
N ILE A 19 -8.53 -18.99 -26.13
CA ILE A 19 -9.88 -18.48 -25.82
C ILE A 19 -10.21 -18.72 -24.33
N VAL A 20 -9.94 -19.91 -23.81
CA VAL A 20 -10.18 -20.24 -22.39
C VAL A 20 -9.29 -19.39 -21.48
N THR A 21 -8.01 -19.21 -21.81
CA THR A 21 -7.09 -18.33 -21.06
C THR A 21 -7.64 -16.92 -20.94
N LEU A 22 -8.11 -16.35 -22.05
CA LEU A 22 -8.69 -15.00 -22.08
C LEU A 22 -9.98 -14.91 -21.24
N ILE A 23 -10.87 -15.89 -21.36
CA ILE A 23 -12.11 -15.94 -20.56
C ILE A 23 -11.79 -16.01 -19.06
N VAL A 24 -10.89 -16.91 -18.66
CA VAL A 24 -10.50 -17.08 -17.26
C VAL A 24 -9.83 -15.83 -16.72
N PHE A 25 -8.97 -15.18 -17.51
CA PHE A 25 -8.38 -13.90 -17.17
C PHE A 25 -9.44 -12.82 -16.89
N PHE A 26 -10.43 -12.66 -17.78
CA PHE A 26 -11.51 -11.69 -17.58
C PHE A 26 -12.35 -12.01 -16.34
N LEU A 27 -12.70 -13.29 -16.14
CA LEU A 27 -13.45 -13.73 -14.96
C LEU A 27 -12.68 -13.44 -13.68
N ALA A 28 -11.38 -13.74 -13.64
CA ALA A 28 -10.52 -13.44 -12.49
C ALA A 28 -10.53 -11.94 -12.17
N ASN A 29 -10.35 -11.07 -13.18
CA ASN A 29 -10.39 -9.62 -13.00
C ASN A 29 -11.76 -9.12 -12.48
N ILE A 30 -12.87 -9.68 -12.96
CA ILE A 30 -14.21 -9.34 -12.45
C ILE A 30 -14.32 -9.70 -10.96
N VAL A 31 -13.81 -10.87 -10.55
CA VAL A 31 -13.80 -11.28 -9.14
C VAL A 31 -12.91 -10.36 -8.29
N VAL A 32 -11.79 -9.89 -8.83
CA VAL A 32 -10.92 -8.91 -8.13
C VAL A 32 -11.66 -7.59 -7.90
N LEU A 33 -12.44 -7.11 -8.88
CA LEU A 33 -13.23 -5.88 -8.76
C LEU A 33 -14.43 -6.04 -7.82
N PHE A 34 -15.07 -7.22 -7.84
CA PHE A 34 -16.26 -7.53 -7.05
C PHE A 34 -16.03 -8.79 -6.20
N PRO A 35 -15.31 -8.68 -5.07
CA PRO A 35 -15.01 -9.84 -4.24
C PRO A 35 -16.29 -10.41 -3.64
N PHE A 36 -16.41 -11.73 -3.66
CA PHE A 36 -17.56 -12.45 -3.12
C PHE A 36 -17.12 -13.65 -2.28
N HIS A 37 -18.06 -14.26 -1.57
CA HIS A 37 -17.78 -15.40 -0.70
C HIS A 37 -18.54 -16.63 -1.17
N ILE A 38 -17.81 -17.72 -1.40
CA ILE A 38 -18.41 -19.01 -1.76
C ILE A 38 -18.66 -19.81 -0.47
N PRO A 39 -19.90 -20.25 -0.19
CA PRO A 39 -20.15 -21.16 0.91
C PRO A 39 -19.62 -22.55 0.57
N VAL A 40 -18.50 -22.95 1.18
CA VAL A 40 -17.91 -24.28 1.05
C VAL A 40 -18.34 -25.11 2.26
N TYR A 41 -18.90 -26.29 2.01
CA TYR A 41 -19.33 -27.24 3.03
C TYR A 41 -18.24 -28.31 3.21
N ILE A 42 -17.51 -28.24 4.32
CA ILE A 42 -16.39 -29.16 4.60
C ILE A 42 -16.84 -30.19 5.65
N PRO A 43 -16.59 -31.50 5.47
CA PRO A 43 -16.90 -32.49 6.49
C PRO A 43 -16.22 -32.17 7.83
N VAL A 44 -16.99 -32.22 8.92
CA VAL A 44 -16.55 -31.87 10.28
C VAL A 44 -15.29 -32.64 10.69
N ARG A 45 -15.18 -33.92 10.32
CA ARG A 45 -14.00 -34.76 10.62
C ARG A 45 -12.70 -34.22 10.00
N LEU A 46 -12.77 -33.75 8.76
CA LEU A 46 -11.61 -33.25 8.03
C LEU A 46 -11.19 -31.88 8.60
N TRP A 47 -12.18 -31.05 8.96
CA TRP A 47 -11.94 -29.76 9.60
C TRP A 47 -11.27 -29.89 10.98
N HIS A 48 -11.74 -30.83 11.82
CA HIS A 48 -11.09 -31.10 13.11
C HIS A 48 -9.68 -31.66 12.94
N ALA A 49 -9.43 -32.57 11.99
CA ALA A 49 -8.09 -33.09 11.72
C ALA A 49 -7.10 -31.99 11.31
N VAL A 50 -7.54 -31.03 10.49
CA VAL A 50 -6.72 -29.87 10.09
C VAL A 50 -6.45 -28.95 11.29
N LEU A 51 -7.46 -28.63 12.10
CA LEU A 51 -7.28 -27.79 13.28
C LEU A 51 -6.38 -28.44 14.33
N ASP A 52 -6.55 -29.75 14.56
CA ASP A 52 -5.72 -30.51 15.49
C ASP A 52 -4.27 -30.51 15.00
N SER A 53 -4.04 -30.72 13.70
CA SER A 53 -2.71 -30.62 13.08
C SER A 53 -2.09 -29.22 13.26
N LEU A 54 -2.86 -28.16 12.98
CA LEU A 54 -2.40 -26.77 13.15
C LEU A 54 -2.11 -26.41 14.62
N SER A 55 -2.87 -26.97 15.55
CA SER A 55 -2.62 -26.81 16.99
C SER A 55 -1.37 -27.56 17.45
N THR A 56 -1.12 -28.76 16.93
CA THR A 56 0.13 -29.51 17.20
C THR A 56 1.35 -28.81 16.61
N LEU A 57 1.18 -28.07 15.51
CA LEU A 57 2.21 -27.23 14.89
C LEU A 57 2.37 -25.86 15.58
N ARG A 58 1.63 -25.58 16.66
CA ARG A 58 1.61 -24.29 17.41
C ARG A 58 1.31 -23.06 16.54
N VAL A 59 0.67 -23.23 15.39
CA VAL A 59 0.24 -22.11 14.53
C VAL A 59 -0.98 -21.41 15.15
N ILE A 60 -1.78 -22.14 15.92
CA ILE A 60 -3.00 -21.66 16.58
C ILE A 60 -2.94 -22.10 18.06
N PRO A 61 -3.39 -21.28 19.02
CA PRO A 61 -3.47 -21.68 20.42
C PRO A 61 -4.29 -22.98 20.58
N PRO A 62 -3.88 -23.87 21.51
CA PRO A 62 -4.61 -25.10 21.78
C PRO A 62 -6.05 -24.76 22.18
N ARG A 63 -6.99 -25.46 21.56
CA ARG A 63 -8.42 -25.24 21.78
C ARG A 63 -8.74 -25.47 23.26
N GLU A 64 -9.20 -24.44 23.97
CA GLU A 64 -9.83 -24.62 25.28
C GLU A 64 -11.02 -25.56 25.09
N LYS A 65 -10.98 -26.70 25.79
CA LYS A 65 -12.14 -27.57 25.92
C LYS A 65 -13.14 -26.86 26.83
N ASP A 66 -13.90 -25.94 26.25
CA ASP A 66 -15.04 -25.36 26.93
C ASP A 66 -16.02 -26.48 27.27
N SER A 67 -16.01 -26.79 28.56
CA SER A 67 -17.03 -27.53 29.24
C SER A 67 -18.19 -26.55 29.39
N HIS A 68 -19.35 -26.78 28.76
CA HIS A 68 -20.65 -26.61 29.40
C HIS A 68 -21.83 -27.06 28.52
N HIS A 69 -22.75 -27.69 29.23
CA HIS A 69 -24.08 -28.16 28.83
C HIS A 69 -24.96 -27.07 28.19
N GLY A 70 -25.80 -27.51 27.25
CA GLY A 70 -27.17 -27.02 27.15
C GLY A 70 -27.58 -26.31 25.86
N ARG A 71 -27.96 -27.07 24.84
CA ARG A 71 -29.32 -27.09 24.27
C ARG A 71 -29.37 -28.01 23.05
N ARG A 72 -30.27 -28.98 23.12
CA ARG A 72 -30.79 -29.72 21.97
C ARG A 72 -31.49 -28.72 21.05
N ASP A 73 -31.06 -28.63 19.80
CA ASP A 73 -31.95 -28.45 18.65
C ASP A 73 -31.23 -28.89 17.37
N GLY A 74 -31.90 -29.76 16.61
CA GLY A 74 -31.75 -29.95 15.16
C GLY A 74 -30.42 -30.43 14.58
N GLY A 75 -30.27 -31.75 14.41
CA GLY A 75 -29.42 -32.41 13.40
C GLY A 75 -27.93 -32.06 13.43
N ALA A 76 -27.09 -32.96 13.96
CA ALA A 76 -25.63 -32.83 13.88
C ALA A 76 -25.20 -32.65 12.42
N SER A 77 -24.94 -31.40 11.99
CA SER A 77 -24.55 -31.13 10.62
C SER A 77 -23.20 -31.77 10.39
N GLN A 78 -23.14 -32.81 9.56
CA GLN A 78 -21.89 -33.50 9.19
C GLN A 78 -20.87 -32.57 8.51
N PHE A 79 -21.30 -31.36 8.14
CA PHE A 79 -20.52 -30.36 7.43
C PHE A 79 -20.46 -29.03 8.19
N VAL A 80 -19.27 -28.42 8.23
CA VAL A 80 -19.05 -27.03 8.66
C VAL A 80 -19.16 -26.14 7.42
N ARG A 81 -20.04 -25.13 7.48
CA ARG A 81 -20.13 -24.11 6.43
C ARG A 81 -19.04 -23.07 6.65
N LYS A 82 -18.06 -23.01 5.74
CA LYS A 82 -17.05 -21.94 5.69
C LYS A 82 -17.33 -21.03 4.50
N ARG A 83 -17.11 -19.73 4.70
CA ARG A 83 -17.21 -18.72 3.64
C ARG A 83 -15.82 -18.55 3.06
N PHE A 84 -15.56 -19.19 1.93
CA PHE A 84 -14.28 -19.05 1.23
C PHE A 84 -14.27 -17.71 0.48
N PRO A 85 -13.34 -16.79 0.80
CA PRO A 85 -13.28 -15.49 0.14
C PRO A 85 -12.66 -15.64 -1.25
N MET A 86 -13.37 -15.18 -2.28
CA MET A 86 -12.86 -14.95 -3.62
C MET A 86 -12.50 -13.47 -3.74
N ASN A 87 -11.21 -13.16 -3.72
CA ASN A 87 -10.69 -11.78 -3.67
C ASN A 87 -9.41 -11.61 -4.53
N SER A 88 -8.75 -10.45 -4.40
CA SER A 88 -7.51 -10.09 -5.12
C SER A 88 -6.34 -11.06 -4.93
N VAL A 89 -6.38 -11.92 -3.91
CA VAL A 89 -5.35 -12.92 -3.65
C VAL A 89 -5.78 -14.29 -4.19
N THR A 90 -6.99 -14.74 -3.86
CA THR A 90 -7.43 -16.11 -4.19
C THR A 90 -7.87 -16.25 -5.63
N ALA A 91 -8.46 -15.23 -6.24
CA ALA A 91 -9.02 -15.33 -7.59
C ALA A 91 -7.95 -15.48 -8.69
N PRO A 92 -6.88 -14.66 -8.73
CA PRO A 92 -5.80 -14.85 -9.70
C PRO A 92 -5.09 -16.19 -9.50
N LEU A 93 -4.82 -16.58 -8.25
CA LEU A 93 -4.16 -17.84 -7.94
C LEU A 93 -4.96 -19.06 -8.43
N ILE A 94 -6.28 -19.09 -8.20
CA ILE A 94 -7.15 -20.18 -8.65
C ILE A 94 -7.22 -20.19 -10.18
N ALA A 95 -7.28 -19.02 -10.82
CA ALA A 95 -7.28 -18.89 -12.27
C ALA A 95 -6.00 -19.49 -12.88
N ASP A 96 -4.83 -19.14 -12.36
CA ASP A 96 -3.54 -19.65 -12.85
C ASP A 96 -3.41 -21.16 -12.63
N LEU A 97 -3.81 -21.67 -11.46
CA LEU A 97 -3.82 -23.10 -11.16
C LEU A 97 -4.77 -23.87 -12.09
N PHE A 98 -5.93 -23.29 -12.39
CA PHE A 98 -6.88 -23.88 -13.33
C PHE A 98 -6.31 -23.92 -14.76
N LEU A 99 -5.70 -22.83 -15.21
CA LEU A 99 -5.09 -22.74 -16.54
C LEU A 99 -3.90 -23.70 -16.71
N LEU A 100 -3.11 -23.88 -15.65
CA LEU A 100 -2.06 -24.90 -15.60
C LEU A 100 -2.64 -26.32 -15.64
N ALA A 101 -3.71 -26.59 -14.89
CA ALA A 101 -4.33 -27.90 -14.84
C ALA A 101 -4.90 -28.35 -16.20
N ILE A 102 -5.41 -27.40 -17.01
CA ILE A 102 -5.89 -27.68 -18.36
C ILE A 102 -4.78 -27.60 -19.43
N LEU A 103 -3.53 -27.34 -19.02
CA LEU A 103 -2.36 -27.12 -19.90
C LEU A 103 -2.57 -25.97 -20.90
N ALA A 104 -3.38 -24.97 -20.55
CA ALA A 104 -3.57 -23.78 -21.37
C ALA A 104 -2.42 -22.79 -21.20
N ILE A 105 -1.73 -22.84 -20.05
CA ILE A 105 -0.48 -22.14 -19.78
C ILE A 105 0.56 -23.21 -19.40
N GLY A 106 1.77 -23.11 -19.96
CA GLY A 106 2.88 -24.04 -19.72
C GLY A 106 3.88 -23.55 -18.69
N ARG A 107 4.96 -24.33 -18.52
CA ARG A 107 6.05 -24.00 -17.58
C ARG A 107 6.80 -22.73 -17.99
N ASP A 108 6.98 -22.54 -19.29
CA ASP A 108 7.77 -21.42 -19.81
C ASP A 108 6.99 -20.10 -19.65
N GLU A 109 5.68 -20.11 -19.85
CA GLU A 109 4.82 -18.95 -19.60
C GLU A 109 4.75 -18.59 -18.12
N VAL A 110 4.64 -19.57 -17.21
CA VAL A 110 4.70 -19.31 -15.76
C VAL A 110 6.08 -18.78 -15.36
N LYS A 111 7.15 -19.33 -15.94
CA LYS A 111 8.51 -18.88 -15.68
C LYS A 111 8.71 -17.45 -16.18
N ALA A 112 8.26 -17.13 -17.39
CA ALA A 112 8.28 -15.79 -17.96
C ALA A 112 7.44 -14.81 -17.13
N GLY A 113 6.25 -15.23 -16.69
CA GLY A 113 5.37 -14.42 -15.85
C GLY A 113 5.87 -14.19 -14.41
N THR A 114 6.80 -15.00 -13.92
CA THR A 114 7.36 -14.87 -12.55
C THR A 114 8.75 -14.26 -12.56
N LEU A 115 9.69 -14.87 -13.29
CA LEU A 115 11.08 -14.41 -13.38
C LEU A 115 11.26 -13.27 -14.37
N GLY A 116 10.33 -13.09 -15.30
CA GLY A 116 10.38 -12.05 -16.31
C GLY A 116 10.82 -12.54 -17.69
N ASP A 117 10.33 -11.83 -18.70
CA ASP A 117 10.69 -11.98 -20.11
C ASP A 117 10.46 -10.63 -20.83
N ASN A 118 11.17 -10.40 -21.95
CA ASN A 118 11.02 -9.20 -22.79
C ASN A 118 11.09 -7.85 -22.03
N GLY A 119 11.98 -7.75 -21.05
CA GLY A 119 12.23 -6.49 -20.30
C GLY A 119 11.27 -6.22 -19.14
N ILE A 120 10.35 -7.13 -18.82
CA ILE A 120 9.47 -7.03 -17.66
C ILE A 120 9.84 -8.12 -16.65
N PHE A 121 10.22 -7.74 -15.43
CA PHE A 121 10.65 -8.64 -14.36
C PHE A 121 9.76 -8.46 -13.11
N PRO A 122 8.66 -9.23 -12.98
CA PRO A 122 7.65 -8.99 -11.94
C PRO A 122 8.17 -9.17 -10.51
N LEU A 123 8.99 -10.19 -10.25
CA LEU A 123 9.59 -10.41 -8.93
C LEU A 123 10.44 -9.22 -8.47
N ASP A 124 11.21 -8.62 -9.38
CA ASP A 124 12.05 -7.46 -9.08
C ASP A 124 11.22 -6.26 -8.62
N ILE A 125 10.09 -6.03 -9.29
CA ILE A 125 9.12 -4.98 -8.96
C ILE A 125 8.49 -5.27 -7.59
N MET A 126 8.11 -6.51 -7.31
CA MET A 126 7.56 -6.90 -6.01
C MET A 126 8.57 -6.70 -4.87
N VAL A 127 9.81 -7.14 -5.06
CA VAL A 127 10.88 -6.97 -4.06
C VAL A 127 11.13 -5.50 -3.80
N PHE A 128 11.23 -4.68 -4.86
CA PHE A 128 11.34 -3.22 -4.76
C PHE A 128 10.22 -2.59 -3.89
N PHE A 129 8.97 -3.03 -4.07
CA PHE A 129 7.86 -2.50 -3.28
C PHE A 129 7.89 -2.91 -1.83
N ILE A 130 8.19 -4.18 -1.56
CA ILE A 130 8.25 -4.71 -0.21
C ILE A 130 9.36 -4.03 0.58
N THR A 131 10.54 -3.84 -0.02
CA THR A 131 11.69 -3.18 0.64
C THR A 131 11.42 -1.70 0.88
N LEU A 132 10.81 -1.00 -0.08
CA LEU A 132 10.44 0.40 0.07
C LEU A 132 9.36 0.60 1.14
N ALA A 133 8.36 -0.29 1.18
CA ALA A 133 7.35 -0.30 2.23
C ALA A 133 7.95 -0.57 3.60
N TYR A 134 8.88 -1.51 3.69
CA TYR A 134 9.61 -1.79 4.92
C TYR A 134 10.37 -0.57 5.43
N ILE A 135 11.12 0.12 4.56
CA ILE A 135 11.84 1.37 4.93
C ILE A 135 10.85 2.44 5.42
N ALA A 136 9.72 2.61 4.74
CA ALA A 136 8.70 3.59 5.13
C ALA A 136 8.08 3.29 6.50
N ILE A 137 7.71 2.03 6.76
CA ILE A 137 7.16 1.58 8.06
C ILE A 137 8.22 1.73 9.16
N SER A 138 9.47 1.38 8.87
CA SER A 138 10.61 1.53 9.77
C SER A 138 10.82 3.00 10.18
N ILE A 139 10.64 3.94 9.26
CA ILE A 139 10.70 5.38 9.57
C ILE A 139 9.50 5.82 10.39
N ASP A 140 8.29 5.31 10.12
CA ASP A 140 7.11 5.61 10.94
C ASP A 140 7.29 5.13 12.39
N ALA A 141 7.89 3.95 12.57
CA ALA A 141 8.21 3.38 13.87
C ALA A 141 9.11 4.29 14.73
N SER A 142 9.97 5.12 14.11
CA SER A 142 10.78 6.12 14.84
C SER A 142 9.96 7.30 15.43
N GLY A 143 8.68 7.40 15.05
CA GLY A 143 7.75 8.47 15.44
C GLY A 143 7.92 9.78 14.64
N LEU A 144 8.80 9.78 13.64
CA LEU A 144 9.06 10.94 12.79
C LEU A 144 7.80 11.49 12.11
N ILE A 145 6.95 10.61 11.57
CA ILE A 145 5.75 11.01 10.82
C ILE A 145 4.75 11.74 11.75
N ARG A 146 4.55 11.24 12.97
CA ARG A 146 3.67 11.85 13.98
C ARG A 146 4.20 13.22 14.41
N TYR A 147 5.50 13.32 14.66
CA TYR A 147 6.16 14.59 14.96
C TYR A 147 5.99 15.62 13.84
N LEU A 148 6.21 15.21 12.59
CA LEU A 148 6.03 16.07 11.42
C LEU A 148 4.58 16.52 11.27
N ALA A 149 3.60 15.63 11.48
CA ALA A 149 2.18 15.96 11.41
C ALA A 149 1.82 17.08 12.39
N LEU A 150 2.28 16.99 13.64
CA LEU A 150 2.09 18.05 14.64
C LEU A 150 2.79 19.35 14.24
N LYS A 151 4.05 19.27 13.79
CA LYS A 151 4.82 20.47 13.44
C LYS A 151 4.22 21.23 12.26
N VAL A 152 3.81 20.52 11.22
CA VAL A 152 3.14 21.10 10.06
C VAL A 152 1.80 21.74 10.48
N LEU A 153 1.05 21.10 11.36
CA LEU A 153 -0.21 21.63 11.86
C LEU A 153 -0.01 22.89 12.74
N GLN A 154 1.00 22.90 13.62
CA GLN A 154 1.38 24.07 14.42
C GLN A 154 1.80 25.27 13.54
N TRP A 155 2.49 25.00 12.43
CA TRP A 155 2.99 26.04 11.54
C TRP A 155 1.91 26.56 10.57
N GLY A 156 1.19 25.66 9.92
CA GLY A 156 0.27 25.96 8.83
C GLY A 156 -1.22 25.98 9.19
N GLY A 157 -1.61 25.47 10.36
CA GLY A 157 -3.02 25.27 10.74
C GLY A 157 -3.86 26.55 10.83
N LYS A 158 -3.23 27.73 10.95
CA LYS A 158 -3.95 29.02 11.03
C LYS A 158 -4.85 29.27 9.81
N VAL A 159 -4.41 28.86 8.62
CA VAL A 159 -5.15 29.01 7.35
C VAL A 159 -5.21 27.65 6.66
N GLY A 160 -6.31 26.92 6.87
CA GLY A 160 -6.46 25.54 6.43
C GLY A 160 -6.42 25.37 4.91
N HIS A 161 -7.02 26.29 4.14
CA HIS A 161 -6.96 26.26 2.68
C HIS A 161 -5.53 26.44 2.14
N ARG A 162 -4.73 27.27 2.81
CA ARG A 162 -3.32 27.48 2.45
C ARG A 162 -2.48 26.25 2.80
N LEU A 163 -2.74 25.63 3.95
CA LEU A 163 -2.10 24.35 4.30
C LEU A 163 -2.47 23.25 3.29
N PHE A 164 -3.73 23.18 2.89
CA PHE A 164 -4.21 22.25 1.86
C PHE A 164 -3.46 22.46 0.54
N PHE A 165 -3.30 23.70 0.09
CA PHE A 165 -2.49 24.03 -1.08
C PHE A 165 -1.02 23.61 -0.93
N TYR A 166 -0.38 23.90 0.21
CA TYR A 166 1.02 23.53 0.42
C TYR A 166 1.23 22.02 0.42
N LEU A 167 0.34 21.26 1.05
CA LEU A 167 0.41 19.80 1.02
C LEU A 167 0.12 19.24 -0.37
N TYR A 168 -0.85 19.83 -1.10
CA TYR A 168 -1.12 19.46 -2.49
C TYR A 168 0.11 19.66 -3.38
N ALA A 169 0.72 20.84 -3.34
CA ALA A 169 1.92 21.17 -4.11
C ALA A 169 3.13 20.31 -3.69
N PHE A 170 3.26 20.03 -2.38
CA PHE A 170 4.29 19.16 -1.85
C PHE A 170 4.16 17.73 -2.40
N PHE A 171 2.97 17.12 -2.33
CA PHE A 171 2.74 15.78 -2.86
C PHE A 171 2.85 15.71 -4.38
N PHE A 172 2.45 16.76 -5.09
CA PHE A 172 2.67 16.86 -6.54
C PHE A 172 4.17 16.86 -6.90
N GLY A 173 4.94 17.73 -6.24
CA GLY A 173 6.38 17.80 -6.45
C GLY A 173 7.07 16.47 -6.10
N LEU A 174 6.76 15.92 -4.93
CA LEU A 174 7.30 14.64 -4.51
C LEU A 174 6.93 13.52 -5.49
N GLY A 175 5.67 13.46 -5.96
CA GLY A 175 5.18 12.38 -6.82
C GLY A 175 5.78 12.42 -8.21
N THR A 176 6.10 13.63 -8.69
CA THR A 176 6.79 13.83 -9.95
C THR A 176 8.17 13.17 -9.95
N PHE A 177 8.96 13.35 -8.87
CA PHE A 177 10.36 12.90 -8.83
C PHE A 177 10.56 11.52 -8.18
N ILE A 178 9.75 11.18 -7.18
CA ILE A 178 9.94 10.01 -6.33
C ILE A 178 9.00 8.86 -6.70
N GLY A 179 7.84 9.20 -7.27
CA GLY A 179 6.77 8.24 -7.54
C GLY A 179 5.66 8.27 -6.50
N ASN A 180 4.56 7.58 -6.81
CA ASN A 180 3.36 7.59 -5.97
C ASN A 180 3.49 6.71 -4.72
N ASP A 181 4.29 5.65 -4.77
CA ASP A 181 4.25 4.60 -3.73
C ASP A 181 4.81 5.07 -2.38
N PRO A 182 5.97 5.75 -2.29
CA PRO A 182 6.45 6.33 -1.03
C PRO A 182 5.48 7.36 -0.45
N ILE A 183 4.79 8.11 -1.31
CA ILE A 183 3.84 9.15 -0.92
C ILE A 183 2.58 8.54 -0.35
N ILE A 184 2.07 7.47 -0.97
CA ILE A 184 0.91 6.76 -0.46
C ILE A 184 1.23 6.13 0.90
N LEU A 185 2.41 5.52 1.05
CA LEU A 185 2.78 4.85 2.30
C LEU A 185 3.02 5.84 3.45
N SER A 186 3.84 6.87 3.24
CA SER A 186 4.19 7.83 4.30
C SER A 186 3.19 8.98 4.44
N GLY A 187 2.69 9.50 3.31
CA GLY A 187 1.76 10.64 3.27
C GLY A 187 0.38 10.29 3.81
N THR A 188 -0.12 9.07 3.59
CA THR A 188 -1.41 8.65 4.13
C THR A 188 -1.37 8.58 5.66
N ALA A 189 -0.32 7.99 6.23
CA ALA A 189 -0.11 7.94 7.67
C ALA A 189 0.03 9.36 8.26
N PHE A 190 0.84 10.21 7.63
CA PHE A 190 1.00 11.62 8.00
C PHE A 190 -0.35 12.37 8.05
N LEU A 191 -1.15 12.26 6.99
CA LEU A 191 -2.46 12.93 6.92
C LEU A 191 -3.46 12.34 7.90
N ALA A 192 -3.43 11.02 8.13
CA ALA A 192 -4.27 10.37 9.13
C ALA A 192 -3.97 10.92 10.54
N TYR A 193 -2.69 11.05 10.92
CA TYR A 193 -2.30 11.66 12.20
C TYR A 193 -2.70 13.14 12.28
N MET A 194 -2.40 13.93 11.24
CA MET A 194 -2.72 15.36 11.21
C MET A 194 -4.23 15.61 11.36
N THR A 195 -5.06 14.86 10.64
CA THR A 195 -6.52 15.01 10.68
C THR A 195 -7.10 14.51 12.00
N ARG A 196 -6.53 13.46 12.62
CA ARG A 196 -6.97 12.95 13.94
C ARG A 196 -6.70 13.92 15.09
N VAL A 197 -5.63 14.72 15.01
CA VAL A 197 -5.32 15.77 16.01
C VAL A 197 -6.14 17.05 15.78
N SER A 198 -6.82 17.16 14.64
CA SER A 198 -7.63 18.32 14.28
C SER A 198 -9.07 18.18 14.81
N ASN A 199 -9.54 19.15 15.58
CA ASN A 199 -10.85 19.09 16.22
C ASN A 199 -12.02 19.35 15.25
N ASN A 200 -11.78 20.10 14.18
CA ASN A 200 -12.81 20.54 13.24
C ASN A 200 -12.77 19.84 11.87
N ILE A 201 -11.93 18.81 11.72
CA ILE A 201 -11.93 17.91 10.56
C ILE A 201 -12.76 16.69 10.95
N LYS A 202 -13.98 16.57 10.41
CA LYS A 202 -14.90 15.46 10.74
C LYS A 202 -14.44 14.14 10.12
N HIS A 203 -13.92 14.20 8.90
CA HIS A 203 -13.45 13.01 8.18
C HIS A 203 -12.17 13.30 7.41
N PRO A 204 -11.17 12.39 7.46
CA PRO A 204 -9.89 12.55 6.78
C PRO A 204 -9.99 12.44 5.25
N ARG A 205 -11.18 12.04 4.75
CA ARG A 205 -11.43 11.72 3.34
C ARG A 205 -10.92 12.76 2.36
N ALA A 206 -11.10 14.05 2.62
CA ALA A 206 -10.72 15.10 1.68
C ALA A 206 -9.21 15.19 1.51
N TRP A 207 -8.46 15.07 2.60
CA TRP A 207 -7.01 15.16 2.61
C TRP A 207 -6.39 13.92 1.97
N ILE A 208 -6.80 12.73 2.42
CA ILE A 208 -6.26 11.45 1.91
C ILE A 208 -6.63 11.25 0.44
N PHE A 209 -7.88 11.50 0.05
CA PHE A 209 -8.31 11.37 -1.35
C PHE A 209 -7.55 12.34 -2.26
N THR A 210 -7.33 13.57 -1.81
CA THR A 210 -6.56 14.56 -2.57
C THR A 210 -5.11 14.11 -2.74
N GLN A 211 -4.46 13.65 -1.68
CA GLN A 211 -3.10 13.12 -1.74
C GLN A 211 -3.01 11.90 -2.65
N PHE A 212 -3.96 10.97 -2.58
CA PHE A 212 -4.03 9.82 -3.48
C PHE A 212 -4.19 10.25 -4.94
N SER A 213 -5.10 11.19 -5.21
CA SER A 213 -5.36 11.69 -6.57
C SER A 213 -4.13 12.39 -7.16
N ILE A 214 -3.52 13.31 -6.42
CA ILE A 214 -2.38 14.07 -6.91
C ILE A 214 -1.11 13.23 -7.05
N ALA A 215 -0.89 12.25 -6.15
CA ALA A 215 0.25 11.33 -6.25
C ALA A 215 0.19 10.49 -7.53
N ASN A 216 -1.00 9.96 -7.87
CA ASN A 216 -1.20 9.19 -9.11
C ASN A 216 -1.06 10.06 -10.38
N ILE A 217 -1.58 11.29 -10.34
CA ILE A 217 -1.45 12.23 -11.47
C ILE A 217 0.01 12.64 -11.67
N ALA A 218 0.72 12.96 -10.58
CA ALA A 218 2.12 13.36 -10.63
C ALA A 218 3.05 12.23 -11.10
N SER A 219 2.79 10.98 -10.68
CA SER A 219 3.62 9.84 -11.07
C SER A 219 3.51 9.48 -12.55
N ALA A 220 2.52 10.02 -13.27
CA ALA A 220 2.41 9.89 -14.72
C ALA A 220 3.46 10.69 -15.51
N ILE A 221 4.15 11.66 -14.89
CA ILE A 221 5.16 12.49 -15.57
C ILE A 221 6.39 11.67 -15.98
N LEU A 222 6.94 10.90 -15.04
CA LEU A 222 8.13 10.09 -15.28
C LEU A 222 7.76 8.62 -15.45
N VAL A 223 8.38 7.96 -16.43
CA VAL A 223 8.24 6.51 -16.64
C VAL A 223 8.66 5.73 -15.39
N SER A 224 9.71 6.19 -14.71
CA SER A 224 10.26 5.56 -13.51
C SER A 224 9.39 5.72 -12.25
N SER A 225 8.45 6.66 -12.25
CA SER A 225 7.69 7.04 -11.05
C SER A 225 6.52 6.11 -10.76
N ASN A 226 6.17 5.22 -11.70
CA ASN A 226 5.14 4.20 -11.52
C ASN A 226 5.51 2.95 -12.35
N PRO A 227 5.57 1.74 -11.77
CA PRO A 227 5.90 0.53 -12.53
C PRO A 227 4.96 0.25 -13.69
N THR A 228 3.71 0.70 -13.63
CA THR A 228 2.77 0.61 -14.77
C THR A 228 3.31 1.38 -15.98
N ASN A 229 3.87 2.57 -15.76
CA ASN A 229 4.46 3.37 -16.83
C ASN A 229 5.72 2.69 -17.38
N LEU A 230 6.53 2.08 -16.50
CA LEU A 230 7.72 1.33 -16.90
C LEU A 230 7.36 0.13 -17.78
N VAL A 231 6.34 -0.65 -17.38
CA VAL A 231 5.83 -1.79 -18.14
C VAL A 231 5.29 -1.34 -19.51
N LEU A 232 4.51 -0.27 -19.56
CA LEU A 232 3.99 0.28 -20.82
C LEU A 232 5.10 0.81 -21.73
N ALA A 233 6.03 1.60 -21.20
CA ALA A 233 7.14 2.14 -21.97
C ALA A 233 8.06 1.02 -22.49
N GLY A 234 8.27 -0.04 -21.70
CA GLY A 234 8.99 -1.24 -22.12
C GLY A 234 8.27 -2.00 -23.24
N ALA A 235 6.97 -2.30 -23.05
CA ALA A 235 6.18 -3.06 -24.02
C ALA A 235 6.05 -2.36 -25.39
N PHE A 236 5.95 -1.03 -25.40
CA PHE A 236 5.82 -0.23 -26.62
C PHE A 236 7.14 0.39 -27.11
N ASN A 237 8.27 0.08 -26.44
CA ASN A 237 9.60 0.61 -26.75
C ASN A 237 9.64 2.15 -26.87
N VAL A 238 8.90 2.84 -25.99
CA VAL A 238 8.78 4.31 -25.98
C VAL A 238 9.96 4.90 -25.22
N LYS A 239 10.64 5.87 -25.83
CA LYS A 239 11.74 6.58 -25.19
C LYS A 239 11.22 7.43 -24.02
N PHE A 240 11.90 7.38 -22.88
CA PHE A 240 11.44 8.07 -21.66
C PHE A 240 11.32 9.58 -21.82
N ILE A 241 12.21 10.20 -22.61
CA ILE A 241 12.16 11.63 -22.92
C ILE A 241 10.91 11.98 -23.72
N GLU A 242 10.55 11.15 -24.70
CA GLU A 242 9.36 11.35 -25.53
C GLU A 242 8.09 11.12 -24.71
N TYR A 243 8.06 10.10 -23.86
CA TYR A 243 6.99 9.88 -22.90
C TYR A 243 6.80 11.10 -21.99
N THR A 244 7.88 11.55 -21.33
CA THR A 244 7.83 12.65 -20.36
C THR A 244 7.41 13.95 -21.05
N ALA A 245 7.98 14.27 -22.22
CA ALA A 245 7.63 15.48 -22.96
C ALA A 245 6.14 15.53 -23.32
N ASN A 246 5.54 14.39 -23.67
CA ASN A 246 4.13 14.29 -24.01
C ASN A 246 3.21 14.26 -22.77
N MET A 247 3.68 13.74 -21.62
CA MET A 247 2.88 13.61 -20.39
C MET A 247 2.92 14.85 -19.48
N VAL A 248 4.00 15.63 -19.48
CA VAL A 248 4.14 16.79 -18.59
C VAL A 248 3.00 17.79 -18.77
N VAL A 249 2.66 18.15 -20.01
CA VAL A 249 1.62 19.14 -20.29
C VAL A 249 0.24 18.70 -19.76
N PRO A 250 -0.31 17.54 -20.15
CA PRO A 250 -1.63 17.10 -19.67
C PRO A 250 -1.63 16.89 -18.15
N VAL A 251 -0.55 16.39 -17.55
CA VAL A 251 -0.47 16.22 -16.09
C VAL A 251 -0.52 17.56 -15.35
N VAL A 252 0.30 18.54 -15.77
CA VAL A 252 0.34 19.85 -15.13
C VAL A 252 -1.01 20.57 -15.27
N VAL A 253 -1.63 20.52 -16.44
CA VAL A 253 -2.97 21.09 -16.67
C VAL A 253 -3.99 20.42 -15.75
N THR A 254 -3.98 19.09 -15.67
CA THR A 254 -4.87 18.33 -14.79
C THR A 254 -4.64 18.71 -13.33
N ALA A 255 -3.39 18.82 -12.88
CA ALA A 255 -3.06 19.20 -11.51
C ALA A 255 -3.54 20.62 -11.17
N ILE A 256 -3.46 21.56 -12.11
CA ILE A 256 -3.94 22.93 -11.91
C ILE A 256 -5.48 22.97 -11.81
N VAL A 257 -6.19 22.21 -12.66
CA VAL A 257 -7.66 22.16 -12.69
C VAL A 257 -8.22 21.37 -11.51
N LEU A 258 -7.56 20.28 -11.12
CA LEU A 258 -8.02 19.40 -10.06
C LEU A 258 -8.02 20.09 -8.69
N PHE A 259 -7.04 20.94 -8.41
CA PHE A 259 -6.95 21.63 -7.12
C PHE A 259 -8.22 22.43 -6.75
N PRO A 260 -8.66 23.42 -7.56
CA PRO A 260 -9.89 24.17 -7.26
C PRO A 260 -11.14 23.27 -7.35
N PHE A 261 -11.14 22.24 -8.19
CA PHE A 261 -12.25 21.30 -8.28
C PHE A 261 -12.43 20.50 -6.98
N LEU A 262 -11.34 19.97 -6.42
CA LEU A 262 -11.39 19.24 -5.16
C LEU A 262 -11.75 20.19 -4.00
N LEU A 263 -11.16 21.38 -3.96
CA LEU A 263 -11.36 22.32 -2.85
C LEU A 263 -12.76 22.93 -2.83
N TYR A 264 -13.26 23.41 -3.98
CA TYR A 264 -14.48 24.21 -4.04
C TYR A 264 -15.72 23.47 -4.55
N ILE A 265 -15.58 22.28 -5.15
CA ILE A 265 -16.72 21.52 -5.68
C ILE A 265 -16.91 20.22 -4.89
N VAL A 266 -15.89 19.36 -4.83
CA VAL A 266 -16.02 18.03 -4.20
C VAL A 266 -15.99 18.11 -2.67
N PHE A 267 -15.04 18.89 -2.13
CA PHE A 267 -14.81 19.02 -0.69
C PHE A 267 -15.12 20.43 -0.17
N ALA A 268 -16.08 21.10 -0.77
CA ALA A 268 -16.53 22.46 -0.39
C ALA A 268 -17.04 22.59 1.06
N ASN A 269 -17.24 21.47 1.76
CA ASN A 269 -17.72 21.44 3.13
C ASN A 269 -16.61 21.81 4.12
N GLU A 270 -16.84 22.83 4.93
CA GLU A 270 -15.89 23.29 5.97
C GLU A 270 -15.51 22.20 6.99
N GLY A 271 -16.37 21.20 7.21
CA GLY A 271 -16.05 20.05 8.07
C GLY A 271 -15.02 19.08 7.47
N LEU A 272 -14.62 19.26 6.20
CA LEU A 272 -13.60 18.47 5.53
C LEU A 272 -12.31 19.28 5.35
N ILE A 273 -12.44 20.51 4.84
CA ILE A 273 -11.33 21.45 4.65
C ILE A 273 -11.72 22.78 5.32
N PRO A 274 -11.46 22.95 6.63
CA PRO A 274 -11.86 24.16 7.33
C PRO A 274 -10.98 25.36 6.93
N VAL A 275 -11.51 26.57 7.10
CA VAL A 275 -10.77 27.83 6.86
C VAL A 275 -9.59 27.99 7.84
N SER A 276 -9.74 27.49 9.07
CA SER A 276 -8.68 27.44 10.08
C SER A 276 -8.77 26.11 10.81
N ILE A 277 -7.66 25.40 10.99
CA ILE A 277 -7.63 24.09 11.65
C ILE A 277 -7.35 24.29 13.13
N LYS A 278 -8.27 23.85 13.98
CA LYS A 278 -8.14 23.91 15.43
C LYS A 278 -7.58 22.60 15.94
N MET A 279 -6.43 22.63 16.60
CA MET A 279 -5.91 21.44 17.29
C MET A 279 -6.81 21.08 18.47
N ARG A 280 -7.00 19.78 18.71
CA ARG A 280 -7.68 19.29 19.90
C ARG A 280 -6.82 19.59 21.12
N GLU A 281 -7.43 20.03 22.21
CA GLU A 281 -6.70 20.31 23.45
C GLU A 281 -6.66 19.06 24.33
N LEU A 282 -5.47 18.72 24.84
CA LEU A 282 -5.32 17.66 25.82
C LEU A 282 -5.65 18.17 27.23
N PRO A 283 -6.29 17.34 28.08
CA PRO A 283 -6.38 17.59 29.53
C PRO A 283 -5.00 17.82 30.14
N ALA A 284 -4.91 18.68 31.16
CA ALA A 284 -3.63 19.05 31.78
C ALA A 284 -2.84 17.84 32.32
N GLU A 285 -3.55 16.83 32.85
CA GLU A 285 -2.97 15.57 33.34
C GLU A 285 -2.36 14.73 32.21
N ALA A 286 -2.95 14.77 31.01
CA ALA A 286 -2.49 14.02 29.85
C ALA A 286 -1.27 14.64 29.18
N LYS A 287 -1.08 15.97 29.30
CA LYS A 287 0.11 16.68 28.80
C LYS A 287 1.39 16.34 29.58
N LEU A 288 1.25 15.85 30.81
CA LEU A 288 2.36 15.50 31.69
C LEU A 288 2.82 14.05 31.53
N LYS A 289 2.08 13.22 30.80
CA LYS A 289 2.48 11.83 30.55
C LYS A 289 3.73 11.80 29.67
N PRO A 290 4.76 11.00 30.03
CA PRO A 290 5.96 10.87 29.20
C PRO A 290 5.62 10.23 27.85
N ALA A 291 6.41 10.56 26.83
CA ALA A 291 6.27 9.95 25.52
C ALA A 291 6.60 8.44 25.62
N VAL A 292 5.69 7.59 25.16
CA VAL A 292 5.84 6.14 25.17
C VAL A 292 6.31 5.68 23.80
N ASN A 293 7.35 4.85 23.76
CA ASN A 293 7.81 4.24 22.52
C ASN A 293 6.75 3.26 22.00
N PRO A 294 6.16 3.48 20.81
CA PRO A 294 5.11 2.62 20.26
C PRO A 294 5.59 1.21 19.94
N ASN A 295 6.90 1.01 19.78
CA ASN A 295 7.47 -0.26 19.33
C ASN A 295 7.79 -1.22 20.47
N ILE A 296 7.60 -0.80 21.74
CA ILE A 296 7.82 -1.67 22.89
C ILE A 296 6.48 -2.39 23.18
N PRO A 297 6.41 -3.73 23.02
CA PRO A 297 5.19 -4.48 23.34
C PRO A 297 4.84 -4.31 24.83
N ASN A 298 3.56 -4.06 25.13
CA ASN A 298 3.05 -3.84 26.48
C ASN A 298 3.73 -2.69 27.24
N ALA A 299 4.22 -1.67 26.54
CA ALA A 299 4.85 -0.51 27.16
C ALA A 299 3.94 0.21 28.18
N ARG A 300 2.62 0.00 28.09
CA ARG A 300 1.64 0.61 29.01
C ARG A 300 0.90 -0.38 29.91
N GLY A 301 1.24 -1.68 29.88
CA GLY A 301 0.53 -2.68 30.67
C GLY A 301 -0.97 -2.73 30.33
N THR A 302 -1.85 -2.54 31.31
CA THR A 302 -3.31 -2.65 31.15
C THR A 302 -3.93 -1.59 30.23
N ALA A 303 -3.25 -0.46 29.98
CA ALA A 303 -3.80 0.59 29.11
C ALA A 303 -3.76 0.22 27.62
N ASP A 304 -2.90 -0.72 27.21
CA ASP A 304 -2.89 -1.24 25.84
C ASP A 304 -4.10 -2.17 25.63
N GLU A 305 -4.43 -2.99 26.64
CA GLU A 305 -5.64 -3.84 26.67
C GLU A 305 -6.92 -3.00 26.70
N ASP A 306 -6.95 -1.90 27.47
CA ASP A 306 -8.08 -0.98 27.52
C ASP A 306 -8.29 -0.24 26.18
N GLU A 307 -7.22 0.09 25.45
CA GLU A 307 -7.30 0.76 24.14
C GLU A 307 -7.81 -0.18 23.04
N GLU A 308 -7.41 -1.46 23.06
CA GLU A 308 -7.95 -2.50 22.17
C GLU A 308 -9.42 -2.84 22.49
N THR A 309 -9.77 -2.87 23.78
CA THR A 309 -11.13 -3.20 24.23
C THR A 309 -12.12 -2.04 24.00
N HIS A 310 -11.64 -0.79 24.03
CA HIS A 310 -12.44 0.44 23.92
C HIS A 310 -12.11 1.30 22.68
N THR A 311 -11.82 0.67 21.54
CA THR A 311 -11.44 1.35 20.27
C THR A 311 -12.44 2.43 19.80
N ASN A 312 -13.72 2.34 20.16
CA ASN A 312 -14.76 3.30 19.77
C ASN A 312 -15.24 4.23 20.90
N ASP A 313 -14.77 4.04 22.14
CA ASP A 313 -15.19 4.87 23.27
C ASP A 313 -14.30 6.10 23.41
N ASP A 314 -14.83 7.15 24.05
CA ASP A 314 -14.14 8.43 24.25
C ASP A 314 -12.77 8.26 24.96
N GLN A 315 -12.63 7.24 25.80
CA GLN A 315 -11.41 6.95 26.55
C GLN A 315 -10.29 6.39 25.66
N GLY A 316 -10.58 5.44 24.76
CA GLY A 316 -9.61 4.93 23.78
C GLY A 316 -9.21 5.98 22.75
N GLN A 317 -10.16 6.82 22.34
CA GLN A 317 -9.87 7.97 21.48
C GLN A 317 -8.96 9.01 22.15
N LEU A 318 -9.08 9.19 23.47
CA LEU A 318 -8.21 10.08 24.24
C LEU A 318 -6.79 9.50 24.39
N LEU A 319 -6.63 8.20 24.66
CA LEU A 319 -5.31 7.55 24.78
C LEU A 319 -4.52 7.64 23.47
N SER A 320 -5.14 7.26 22.36
CA SER A 320 -4.54 7.37 21.03
C SER A 320 -4.21 8.82 20.64
N LEU A 321 -5.04 9.78 21.03
CA LEU A 321 -4.77 11.19 20.81
C LEU A 321 -3.56 11.67 21.63
N VAL A 322 -3.44 11.26 22.89
CA VAL A 322 -2.28 11.56 23.74
C VAL A 322 -0.99 11.06 23.12
N GLU A 323 -1.00 9.86 22.56
CA GLU A 323 0.15 9.28 21.86
C GLU A 323 0.56 10.09 20.63
N ILE A 324 -0.41 10.54 19.83
CA ILE A 324 -0.13 11.32 18.62
C ILE A 324 0.36 12.72 18.99
N MET A 325 -0.21 13.33 20.04
CA MET A 325 0.09 14.69 20.48
C MET A 325 1.36 14.80 21.34
N ASN A 326 1.82 13.71 21.97
CA ASN A 326 3.12 13.61 22.61
C ASN A 326 3.97 12.51 21.93
N PRO A 327 4.43 12.76 20.69
CA PRO A 327 5.09 11.73 19.90
C PRO A 327 6.45 11.40 20.51
N PHE A 328 6.68 10.11 20.79
CA PHE A 328 8.03 9.59 20.96
C PHE A 328 8.79 9.82 19.65
N LEU A 329 9.96 10.43 19.72
CA LEU A 329 10.81 10.66 18.56
C LEU A 329 12.21 10.17 18.86
N ASP A 330 12.56 9.02 18.28
CA ASP A 330 13.96 8.62 18.22
C ASP A 330 14.67 9.43 17.14
N LYS A 331 15.34 10.51 17.55
CA LYS A 331 16.05 11.41 16.63
C LYS A 331 17.17 10.69 15.88
N GLY A 332 17.80 9.67 16.48
CA GLY A 332 18.87 8.90 15.87
C GLY A 332 18.36 8.02 14.75
N GLY A 333 17.41 7.13 15.06
CA GLY A 333 16.77 6.27 14.07
C GLY A 333 16.00 7.04 13.00
N ALA A 334 15.33 8.14 13.35
CA ALA A 334 14.62 8.99 12.39
C ALA A 334 15.57 9.66 11.39
N ALA A 335 16.69 10.22 11.85
CA ALA A 335 17.67 10.85 10.96
C ALA A 335 18.34 9.81 10.05
N PHE A 336 18.72 8.66 10.62
CA PHE A 336 19.32 7.57 9.88
C PHE A 336 18.36 7.04 8.79
N GLY A 337 17.11 6.75 9.14
CA GLY A 337 16.10 6.28 8.20
C GLY A 337 15.76 7.29 7.11
N ALA A 338 15.64 8.57 7.46
CA ALA A 338 15.40 9.63 6.49
C ALA A 338 16.56 9.78 5.48
N ILE A 339 17.82 9.66 5.94
CA ILE A 339 18.99 9.66 5.06
C ILE A 339 18.96 8.45 4.14
N ILE A 340 18.75 7.25 4.68
CA ILE A 340 18.69 6.01 3.88
C ILE A 340 17.60 6.11 2.82
N MET A 341 16.39 6.53 3.19
CA MET A 341 15.29 6.67 2.24
C MET A 341 15.62 7.70 1.15
N SER A 342 16.18 8.85 1.52
CA SER A 342 16.56 9.88 0.55
C SER A 342 17.64 9.39 -0.43
N VAL A 343 18.70 8.77 0.09
CA VAL A 343 19.77 8.20 -0.74
C VAL A 343 19.23 7.10 -1.65
N THR A 344 18.38 6.22 -1.11
CA THR A 344 17.74 5.14 -1.87
C THR A 344 16.91 5.70 -3.02
N LEU A 345 16.04 6.67 -2.75
CA LEU A 345 15.17 7.28 -3.77
C LEU A 345 15.96 8.08 -4.81
N ILE A 346 16.96 8.85 -4.40
CA ILE A 346 17.84 9.60 -5.32
C ILE A 346 18.63 8.62 -6.19
N THR A 347 19.15 7.54 -5.62
CA THR A 347 19.92 6.53 -6.37
C THR A 347 19.03 5.78 -7.34
N VAL A 348 17.81 5.42 -6.93
CA VAL A 348 16.80 4.83 -7.82
C VAL A 348 16.47 5.77 -8.98
N LEU A 349 16.24 7.06 -8.70
CA LEU A 349 16.00 8.07 -9.73
C LEU A 349 17.20 8.24 -10.66
N ALA A 350 18.42 8.29 -10.11
CA ALA A 350 19.65 8.44 -10.86
C ALA A 350 19.94 7.23 -11.75
N ILE A 351 19.76 6.00 -11.24
CA ILE A 351 19.88 4.77 -12.03
C ILE A 351 18.82 4.79 -13.12
N ASN A 352 17.56 5.04 -12.80
CA ASN A 352 16.49 5.11 -13.80
C ASN A 352 16.77 6.16 -14.89
N ALA A 353 17.41 7.28 -14.55
CA ALA A 353 17.83 8.29 -15.51
C ALA A 353 19.13 7.93 -16.28
N ALA A 354 20.01 7.11 -15.70
CA ALA A 354 21.32 6.73 -16.27
C ALA A 354 21.28 5.42 -17.08
N SER A 355 20.32 4.51 -16.83
CA SER A 355 20.05 3.29 -17.60
C SER A 355 19.71 3.56 -19.08
N VAL A 356 19.64 4.83 -19.48
CA VAL A 356 19.45 5.35 -20.83
C VAL A 356 20.51 4.88 -21.84
N LYS A 357 21.56 4.14 -21.44
CA LYS A 357 22.70 3.87 -22.35
C LYS A 357 23.53 2.59 -22.17
N THR A 358 23.00 1.48 -21.68
CA THR A 358 23.74 0.22 -21.75
C THR A 358 23.49 -0.48 -23.09
N LYS A 359 24.55 -0.54 -23.91
CA LYS A 359 24.60 -1.18 -25.25
C LYS A 359 24.65 -2.72 -25.19
N ASN A 360 24.68 -3.25 -23.98
CA ASN A 360 24.66 -4.66 -23.63
C ASN A 360 23.43 -4.82 -22.74
N ASP A 361 22.60 -5.84 -22.96
CA ASP A 361 21.34 -6.15 -22.26
C ASP A 361 21.45 -6.38 -20.72
N GLU A 362 22.39 -5.73 -20.04
CA GLU A 362 22.51 -5.70 -18.59
C GLU A 362 21.50 -4.68 -18.01
N HIS A 363 20.31 -5.18 -17.71
CA HIS A 363 19.30 -4.47 -16.92
C HIS A 363 19.76 -4.32 -15.46
N PHE A 364 20.03 -3.09 -15.01
CA PHE A 364 20.20 -2.81 -13.58
C PHE A 364 18.84 -2.86 -12.89
N GLN A 365 18.61 -3.90 -12.09
CA GLN A 365 17.35 -4.11 -11.40
C GLN A 365 17.26 -3.17 -10.19
N VAL A 366 16.23 -2.32 -10.16
CA VAL A 366 16.06 -1.24 -9.17
C VAL A 366 16.08 -1.74 -7.72
N PHE A 367 15.68 -3.00 -7.47
CA PHE A 367 15.68 -3.57 -6.14
C PHE A 367 17.09 -3.69 -5.52
N TRP A 368 18.16 -3.74 -6.31
CA TRP A 368 19.54 -3.84 -5.82
C TRP A 368 19.95 -2.68 -4.93
N VAL A 369 19.27 -1.54 -5.04
CA VAL A 369 19.47 -0.38 -4.17
C VAL A 369 18.59 -0.49 -2.92
N THR A 370 17.31 -0.81 -3.12
CA THR A 370 16.32 -0.81 -2.04
C THR A 370 16.49 -1.95 -1.03
N LEU A 371 16.93 -3.13 -1.47
CA LEU A 371 17.04 -4.31 -0.64
C LEU A 371 18.18 -4.21 0.39
N PRO A 372 19.41 -3.79 0.02
CA PRO A 372 20.44 -3.46 1.02
C PRO A 372 20.00 -2.35 1.97
N ALA A 373 19.33 -1.31 1.47
CA ALA A 373 18.82 -0.22 2.30
C ALA A 373 17.80 -0.71 3.35
N ALA A 374 16.87 -1.58 2.96
CA ALA A 374 15.92 -2.20 3.87
C ALA A 374 16.61 -3.10 4.89
N PHE A 375 17.62 -3.87 4.48
CA PHE A 375 18.41 -4.72 5.38
C PHE A 375 19.20 -3.89 6.40
N VAL A 376 19.81 -2.78 6.00
CA VAL A 376 20.51 -1.87 6.92
C VAL A 376 19.52 -1.24 7.92
N MET A 377 18.32 -0.88 7.48
CA MET A 377 17.26 -0.40 8.38
C MET A 377 16.83 -1.46 9.38
N LEU A 378 16.77 -2.73 8.98
CA LEU A 378 16.43 -3.85 9.87
C LEU A 378 17.43 -4.04 11.01
N TYR A 379 18.70 -3.71 10.83
CA TYR A 379 19.71 -3.78 11.90
C TYR A 379 19.69 -2.57 12.85
N HIS A 380 19.00 -1.49 12.48
CA HIS A 380 18.99 -0.24 13.27
C HIS A 380 17.67 -0.04 14.05
N LEU A 381 16.56 -0.68 13.65
CA LEU A 381 15.38 -0.80 14.51
C LEU A 381 15.66 -1.72 15.69
#